data_AF-A0A2E3N5I9-F1
#
_entry.id   AF-A0A2E3N5I9-F1
#
_cell.length_a   1.000
_cell.length_b   1.000
_cell.length_c   1.000
_cell.angle_alpha   90.00
_cell.angle_beta   90.00
_cell.angle_gamma   90.00
#
_symmetry.space_group_name_H-M   'P 1'
#
loop_
_entity.id
_entity.type
_entity.pdbx_description
1 polymer ?
#
loop_
_entity_poly.entity_id
_entity_poly.type
_entity_poly.pdbx_seq_one_letter_code
_entity_poly.pdbx_strand_id
1 'polypeptide(L)'
;MTVAISMGSAQFTPPENTISLGILGDGTRALDFNTFGSIIDTELGLFDANGILLAQNDDINGTLQSQIVTPLGLPNGTYYLAAGQFETIFEDGFFVIGPIGGVFTLTYGGGQTTGGTIGAGGVVWFSFEIGPETEPEPEVLSLSGVELNRNRLTISWQTDKGGSYQVQRSTDLQSWTDVGSLRTGN
;
A
#
# COMPACT_ATOMS: atom_id res chain seq x y z
N MET A 1 -22.69 -14.44 -32.69
CA MET A 1 -22.16 -14.37 -31.32
C MET A 1 -21.80 -12.91 -31.11
N THR A 2 -22.60 -12.18 -30.34
CA THR A 2 -22.41 -10.74 -30.14
C THR A 2 -21.55 -10.56 -28.91
N VAL A 3 -20.30 -10.13 -29.08
CA VAL A 3 -19.43 -9.72 -27.98
C VAL A 3 -19.95 -8.36 -27.52
N ALA A 4 -20.43 -8.28 -26.29
CA ALA A 4 -20.76 -7.01 -25.67
C ALA A 4 -19.45 -6.36 -25.23
N ILE A 5 -18.97 -5.40 -26.02
CA ILE A 5 -17.84 -4.54 -25.64
C ILE A 5 -18.43 -3.46 -24.74
N SER A 6 -18.02 -3.44 -23.48
CA SER A 6 -18.29 -2.31 -22.59
C SER A 6 -17.52 -1.10 -23.12
N MET A 7 -18.23 -0.05 -23.52
CA MET A 7 -17.60 1.21 -23.95
C MET A 7 -17.08 1.92 -22.70
N GLY A 8 -15.76 1.86 -22.46
CA GLY A 8 -15.12 2.75 -21.50
C GLY A 8 -15.28 4.20 -21.96
N SER A 9 -15.54 5.11 -21.04
CA SER A 9 -15.37 6.56 -21.22
C SER A 9 -14.23 7.00 -20.32
N ALA A 10 -13.42 7.98 -20.74
CA ALA A 10 -12.40 8.56 -19.87
C ALA A 10 -13.06 9.01 -18.56
N GLN A 11 -12.59 8.46 -17.45
CA GLN A 11 -13.12 8.73 -16.13
C GLN A 11 -12.06 9.56 -15.39
N PHE A 12 -12.21 10.88 -15.42
CA PHE A 12 -11.28 11.80 -14.73
C PHE A 12 -11.33 11.69 -13.19
N THR A 13 -12.15 10.77 -12.65
CA THR A 13 -12.20 10.46 -11.23
C THR A 13 -11.47 9.15 -10.96
N PRO A 14 -10.67 9.05 -9.90
CA PRO A 14 -10.06 7.79 -9.52
C PRO A 14 -11.07 6.64 -9.34
N PRO A 15 -10.65 5.38 -9.56
CA PRO A 15 -11.50 4.22 -9.35
C PRO A 15 -11.92 4.12 -7.87
N GLU A 16 -13.21 3.92 -7.60
CA GLU A 16 -13.76 3.91 -6.24
C GLU A 16 -13.58 2.56 -5.50
N ASN A 17 -13.54 1.45 -6.24
CA ASN A 17 -13.45 0.10 -5.67
C ASN A 17 -12.03 -0.46 -5.82
N THR A 18 -11.08 0.13 -5.10
CA THR A 18 -9.68 -0.32 -5.10
C THR A 18 -9.38 -1.24 -3.93
N ILE A 19 -8.46 -2.18 -4.15
CA ILE A 19 -7.79 -2.92 -3.09
C ILE A 19 -6.57 -2.10 -2.64
N SER A 20 -6.56 -1.65 -1.40
CA SER A 20 -5.43 -0.88 -0.87
C SER A 20 -4.21 -1.78 -0.62
N LEU A 21 -3.05 -1.39 -1.16
CA LEU A 21 -1.75 -2.01 -0.90
C LEU A 21 -0.96 -1.27 0.20
N GLY A 22 -1.52 -0.20 0.77
CA GLY A 22 -0.87 0.63 1.79
C GLY A 22 0.23 1.54 1.24
N ILE A 23 1.19 1.88 2.10
CA ILE A 23 2.34 2.72 1.77
C ILE A 23 3.47 1.82 1.26
N LEU A 24 3.96 2.05 0.04
CA LEU A 24 4.95 1.19 -0.62
C LEU A 24 6.36 1.78 -0.65
N GLY A 25 6.62 2.91 0.01
CA GLY A 25 7.95 3.46 0.20
C GLY A 25 7.94 4.98 0.34
N ASP A 26 9.12 5.55 0.54
CA ASP A 26 9.36 7.00 0.76
C ASP A 26 9.67 7.79 -0.52
N GLY A 27 9.49 7.14 -1.67
CA GLY A 27 9.73 7.69 -3.00
C GLY A 27 11.15 7.51 -3.56
N THR A 28 12.05 6.89 -2.80
CA THR A 28 13.41 6.55 -3.28
C THR A 28 13.63 5.06 -3.50
N ARG A 29 12.67 4.23 -3.06
CA ARG A 29 12.76 2.77 -3.11
C ARG A 29 12.23 2.25 -4.43
N ALA A 30 12.98 1.34 -5.05
CA ALA A 30 12.53 0.61 -6.22
C ALA A 30 11.26 -0.20 -5.92
N LEU A 31 10.30 -0.19 -6.84
CA LEU A 31 9.10 -1.03 -6.78
C LEU A 31 9.07 -2.00 -7.96
N ASP A 32 8.58 -3.20 -7.68
CA ASP A 32 8.35 -4.26 -8.65
C ASP A 32 6.92 -4.77 -8.45
N PHE A 33 6.09 -4.59 -9.48
CA PHE A 33 4.75 -5.17 -9.57
C PHE A 33 4.79 -6.25 -10.63
N ASN A 34 4.47 -7.49 -10.27
CA ASN A 34 4.46 -8.59 -11.23
C ASN A 34 3.34 -9.60 -10.96
N THR A 35 2.96 -10.33 -12.00
CA THR A 35 1.91 -11.34 -11.93
C THR A 35 2.44 -12.76 -12.10
N PHE A 36 3.72 -13.02 -11.81
CA PHE A 36 4.40 -14.30 -12.07
C PHE A 36 3.75 -15.53 -11.40
N GLY A 37 2.98 -15.33 -10.33
CA GLY A 37 2.19 -16.36 -9.67
C GLY A 37 0.84 -16.67 -10.36
N SER A 38 0.58 -16.09 -11.53
CA SER A 38 -0.68 -16.25 -12.27
C SER A 38 -0.56 -17.30 -13.36
N ILE A 39 -1.68 -17.96 -13.65
CA ILE A 39 -1.78 -18.97 -14.73
C ILE A 39 -2.48 -18.42 -15.97
N ILE A 40 -3.08 -17.24 -15.86
CA ILE A 40 -3.72 -16.54 -16.97
C ILE A 40 -2.72 -15.59 -17.61
N ASP A 41 -3.03 -15.24 -18.85
CA ASP A 41 -2.43 -14.11 -19.54
C ASP A 41 -2.86 -12.81 -18.87
N THR A 42 -1.91 -11.98 -18.41
CA THR A 42 -2.21 -10.79 -17.62
C THR A 42 -1.65 -9.54 -18.27
N GLU A 43 -2.28 -8.41 -18.01
CA GLU A 43 -1.75 -7.09 -18.34
C GLU A 43 -1.82 -6.16 -17.13
N LEU A 44 -0.80 -5.31 -16.96
CA LEU A 44 -0.76 -4.29 -15.91
C LEU A 44 -0.73 -2.88 -16.50
N GLY A 45 -1.44 -1.96 -15.85
CA GLY A 45 -1.37 -0.51 -16.10
C GLY A 45 -1.17 0.27 -14.80
N LEU A 46 -0.22 1.20 -14.76
CA LEU A 46 0.10 2.03 -13.60
C LEU A 46 -0.26 3.49 -13.89
N PHE A 47 -1.01 4.10 -12.99
CA PHE A 47 -1.51 5.47 -13.11
C PHE A 47 -1.13 6.34 -11.92
N ASP A 48 -0.95 7.64 -12.16
CA ASP A 48 -0.86 8.64 -11.10
C ASP A 48 -2.26 9.04 -10.55
N ALA A 49 -2.28 9.92 -9.55
CA ALA A 49 -3.52 10.40 -8.93
C ALA A 49 -4.47 11.16 -9.88
N ASN A 50 -3.94 11.71 -10.99
CA ASN A 50 -4.72 12.45 -12.00
C ASN A 50 -5.21 11.54 -13.13
N GLY A 51 -4.87 10.25 -13.08
CA GLY A 51 -5.20 9.27 -14.10
C GLY A 51 -4.24 9.26 -15.29
N ILE A 52 -3.07 9.90 -15.20
CA ILE A 52 -2.04 9.80 -16.25
C ILE A 52 -1.45 8.39 -16.21
N LEU A 53 -1.41 7.72 -17.36
CA LEU A 53 -0.79 6.41 -17.53
C LEU A 53 0.74 6.56 -17.50
N LEU A 54 1.35 6.03 -16.44
CA LEU A 54 2.81 6.11 -16.22
C LEU A 54 3.55 4.94 -16.88
N ALA A 55 2.96 3.75 -16.83
CA ALA A 55 3.54 2.54 -17.39
C ALA A 55 2.45 1.49 -17.66
N GLN A 56 2.71 0.61 -18.61
CA GLN A 56 1.90 -0.58 -18.84
C GLN A 56 2.78 -1.72 -19.35
N ASN A 57 2.37 -2.96 -19.11
CA ASN A 57 3.07 -4.13 -19.64
C ASN A 57 2.12 -5.32 -19.78
N ASP A 58 2.24 -6.04 -20.89
CA ASP A 58 1.51 -7.27 -21.21
C ASP A 58 2.36 -8.48 -20.78
N ASP A 59 3.42 -8.76 -21.54
CA ASP A 59 4.34 -9.89 -21.30
C ASP A 59 5.73 -9.47 -20.79
N ILE A 60 6.44 -10.38 -20.14
CA ILE A 60 7.86 -10.21 -19.81
C ILE A 60 8.66 -11.49 -20.04
N ASN A 61 9.86 -11.35 -20.62
CA ASN A 61 10.82 -12.46 -20.80
C ASN A 61 10.23 -13.72 -21.46
N GLY A 62 9.22 -13.57 -22.32
CA GLY A 62 8.56 -14.68 -23.02
C GLY A 62 7.57 -15.48 -22.16
N THR A 63 7.16 -14.96 -21.00
CA THR A 63 6.00 -15.44 -20.26
C THR A 63 4.74 -14.68 -20.67
N LEU A 64 3.56 -15.14 -20.23
CA LEU A 64 2.26 -14.46 -20.40
C LEU A 64 1.93 -13.55 -19.21
N GLN A 65 2.94 -13.20 -18.41
CA GLN A 65 2.76 -12.49 -17.16
C GLN A 65 3.44 -11.14 -17.26
N SER A 66 2.83 -10.13 -16.65
CA SER A 66 3.32 -8.76 -16.72
C SER A 66 4.29 -8.44 -15.59
N GLN A 67 5.13 -7.45 -15.85
CA GLN A 67 5.92 -6.79 -14.82
C GLN A 67 6.03 -5.28 -15.11
N ILE A 68 5.87 -4.47 -14.07
CA ILE A 68 6.21 -3.04 -14.08
C ILE A 68 7.25 -2.80 -12.98
N VAL A 69 8.41 -2.27 -13.36
CA VAL A 69 9.49 -1.91 -12.44
C VAL A 69 9.70 -0.39 -12.44
N THR A 70 9.75 0.21 -11.25
CA THR A 70 10.10 1.62 -11.05
C THR A 70 11.44 1.69 -10.31
N PRO A 71 12.59 1.59 -11.01
CA PRO A 71 13.89 1.36 -10.37
C PRO A 71 14.38 2.53 -9.50
N LEU A 72 13.87 3.74 -9.76
CA LEU A 72 14.17 4.95 -8.98
C LEU A 72 13.10 5.27 -7.94
N GLY A 73 12.10 4.40 -7.79
CA GLY A 73 10.87 4.69 -7.08
C GLY A 73 9.94 5.62 -7.86
N LEU A 74 8.94 6.11 -7.15
CA LEU A 74 7.93 7.05 -7.64
C LEU A 74 7.93 8.29 -6.72
N PRO A 75 7.61 9.50 -7.21
CA PRO A 75 7.43 10.65 -6.33
C PRO A 75 6.35 10.41 -5.27
N ASN A 76 6.39 11.16 -4.17
CA ASN A 76 5.33 11.07 -3.15
C ASN A 76 3.96 11.39 -3.75
N GLY A 77 2.96 10.56 -3.43
CA GLY A 77 1.59 10.69 -3.90
C GLY A 77 0.83 9.37 -3.94
N THR A 78 -0.43 9.48 -4.35
CA THR A 78 -1.34 8.36 -4.57
C THR A 78 -1.18 7.81 -5.99
N TYR A 79 -1.19 6.48 -6.10
CA TYR A 79 -1.08 5.76 -7.36
C TYR A 79 -2.11 4.64 -7.46
N TYR A 80 -2.42 4.26 -8.70
CA TYR A 80 -3.37 3.21 -9.00
C TYR A 80 -2.74 2.19 -9.94
N LEU A 81 -2.96 0.91 -9.64
CA LEU A 81 -2.54 -0.19 -10.49
C LEU A 81 -3.78 -0.93 -10.97
N ALA A 82 -3.91 -1.10 -12.28
CA ALA A 82 -4.90 -1.92 -12.93
C ALA A 82 -4.29 -3.27 -13.30
N ALA A 83 -4.97 -4.36 -12.95
CA ALA A 83 -4.64 -5.70 -13.44
C ALA A 83 -5.79 -6.26 -14.28
N GLY A 84 -5.49 -6.52 -15.55
CA GLY A 84 -6.41 -7.08 -16.54
C GLY A 84 -5.89 -8.41 -17.09
N GLN A 85 -6.64 -8.94 -18.06
CA GLN A 85 -6.25 -10.10 -18.87
C GLN A 85 -6.22 -9.67 -20.32
N PHE A 86 -5.31 -10.23 -21.11
CA PHE A 86 -5.27 -10.06 -22.56
C PHE A 86 -6.68 -10.15 -23.19
N GLU A 87 -7.20 -9.17 -23.93
CA GLU A 87 -6.63 -7.92 -24.49
C GLU A 87 -7.16 -6.66 -23.78
N THR A 88 -6.45 -6.15 -22.78
CA THR A 88 -6.78 -4.96 -21.99
C THR A 88 -6.11 -3.71 -22.56
N ILE A 89 -6.90 -2.67 -22.74
CA ILE A 89 -6.44 -1.36 -23.20
C ILE A 89 -6.37 -0.42 -21.99
N PHE A 90 -5.24 0.26 -21.81
CA PHE A 90 -5.04 1.33 -20.82
C PHE A 90 -4.76 2.66 -21.53
N GLU A 91 -5.46 3.73 -21.13
CA GLU A 91 -5.20 5.10 -21.59
C GLU A 91 -5.37 6.10 -20.44
N ASP A 92 -4.90 7.33 -20.64
CA ASP A 92 -5.05 8.43 -19.69
C ASP A 92 -6.51 8.66 -19.23
N GLY A 93 -6.67 9.20 -18.04
CA GLY A 93 -7.97 9.42 -17.40
C GLY A 93 -8.58 8.11 -16.88
N PHE A 94 -7.75 7.23 -16.32
CA PHE A 94 -8.15 5.91 -15.80
C PHE A 94 -8.96 5.07 -16.79
N PHE A 95 -8.72 5.26 -18.08
CA PHE A 95 -9.47 4.57 -19.12
C PHE A 95 -8.95 3.13 -19.23
N VAL A 96 -9.80 2.17 -18.88
CA VAL A 96 -9.48 0.74 -18.98
C VAL A 96 -10.64 -0.01 -19.61
N ILE A 97 -10.35 -0.76 -20.67
CA ILE A 97 -11.28 -1.71 -21.28
C ILE A 97 -10.56 -3.05 -21.39
N GLY A 98 -11.05 -4.06 -20.68
CA GLY A 98 -10.52 -5.42 -20.74
C GLY A 98 -11.63 -6.48 -20.77
N PRO A 99 -11.31 -7.69 -21.21
CA PRO A 99 -12.23 -8.82 -21.17
C PRO A 99 -12.46 -9.33 -19.74
N ILE A 100 -13.53 -10.10 -19.55
CA ILE A 100 -13.67 -10.93 -18.35
C ILE A 100 -12.53 -11.93 -18.32
N GLY A 101 -11.92 -12.09 -17.15
CA GLY A 101 -10.82 -13.01 -16.98
C GLY A 101 -10.92 -13.92 -15.77
N GLY A 102 -9.77 -14.46 -15.38
CA GLY A 102 -9.64 -15.44 -14.32
C GLY A 102 -9.16 -14.88 -12.99
N VAL A 103 -8.77 -15.79 -12.11
CA VAL A 103 -8.04 -15.49 -10.88
C VAL A 103 -6.58 -15.21 -11.22
N PHE A 104 -6.02 -14.16 -10.64
CA PHE A 104 -4.61 -13.82 -10.77
C PHE A 104 -3.97 -13.55 -9.39
N THR A 105 -2.65 -13.63 -9.35
CA THR A 105 -1.82 -13.25 -8.22
C THR A 105 -0.99 -12.04 -8.60
N LEU A 106 -1.05 -10.98 -7.78
CA LEU A 106 -0.16 -9.82 -7.87
C LEU A 106 0.89 -9.92 -6.77
N THR A 107 2.16 -9.84 -7.14
CA THR A 107 3.29 -9.60 -6.23
C THR A 107 3.66 -8.12 -6.28
N TYR A 108 3.89 -7.51 -5.12
CA TYR A 108 4.20 -6.08 -5.01
C TYR A 108 5.15 -5.78 -3.84
N GLY A 109 5.73 -4.57 -3.86
CA GLY A 109 6.60 -4.08 -2.80
C GLY A 109 7.82 -4.97 -2.59
N GLY A 110 8.04 -5.42 -1.36
CA GLY A 110 9.14 -6.34 -0.99
C GLY A 110 8.86 -7.82 -1.23
N GLY A 111 7.89 -8.18 -2.09
CA GLY A 111 7.48 -9.56 -2.36
C GLY A 111 6.18 -9.99 -1.68
N GLN A 112 5.35 -9.05 -1.25
CA GLN A 112 4.00 -9.33 -0.74
C GLN A 112 3.10 -9.79 -1.88
N THR A 113 2.12 -10.63 -1.58
CA THR A 113 1.16 -11.11 -2.58
C THR A 113 -0.27 -10.74 -2.23
N THR A 114 -1.05 -10.44 -3.25
CA THR A 114 -2.50 -10.27 -3.22
C THR A 114 -3.07 -10.81 -4.54
N GLY A 115 -4.35 -10.60 -4.79
CA GLY A 115 -4.95 -11.00 -6.05
C GLY A 115 -6.43 -10.66 -6.13
N GLY A 116 -7.07 -11.18 -7.15
CA GLY A 116 -8.49 -11.00 -7.38
C GLY A 116 -8.99 -11.89 -8.51
N THR A 117 -10.27 -11.76 -8.82
CA THR A 117 -10.86 -12.34 -10.04
C THR A 117 -11.24 -11.20 -10.97
N ILE A 118 -10.75 -11.25 -12.22
CA ILE A 118 -11.08 -10.26 -13.24
C ILE A 118 -12.51 -10.51 -13.71
N GLY A 119 -13.47 -9.82 -13.08
CA GLY A 119 -14.91 -10.01 -13.34
C GLY A 119 -15.41 -9.24 -14.57
N ALA A 120 -16.71 -8.98 -14.61
CA ALA A 120 -17.39 -8.23 -15.70
C ALA A 120 -16.82 -6.83 -15.98
N GLY A 121 -16.12 -6.23 -15.02
CA GLY A 121 -15.47 -4.93 -15.19
C GLY A 121 -14.14 -4.98 -15.98
N GLY A 122 -13.64 -6.17 -16.30
CA GLY A 122 -12.43 -6.35 -17.12
C GLY A 122 -11.10 -6.08 -16.43
N VAL A 123 -11.14 -5.54 -15.21
CA VAL A 123 -9.95 -5.17 -14.44
C VAL A 123 -10.21 -5.29 -12.95
N VAL A 124 -9.16 -5.55 -12.19
CA VAL A 124 -9.12 -5.32 -10.73
C VAL A 124 -8.20 -4.14 -10.45
N TRP A 125 -8.73 -3.17 -9.69
CA TRP A 125 -8.00 -1.96 -9.32
C TRP A 125 -7.36 -2.10 -7.94
N PHE A 126 -6.13 -1.62 -7.84
CA PHE A 126 -5.39 -1.45 -6.60
C PHE A 126 -5.02 0.02 -6.43
N SER A 127 -4.90 0.46 -5.18
CA SER A 127 -4.40 1.79 -4.83
C SER A 127 -3.28 1.68 -3.82
N PHE A 128 -2.29 2.56 -3.94
CA PHE A 128 -1.18 2.63 -2.99
C PHE A 128 -0.64 4.05 -2.85
N GLU A 129 0.05 4.28 -1.75
CA GLU A 129 0.68 5.57 -1.44
C GLU A 129 2.19 5.45 -1.50
N ILE A 130 2.82 6.53 -1.93
CA ILE A 130 4.24 6.78 -1.79
C ILE A 130 4.42 8.02 -0.95
N GLY A 131 5.21 7.91 0.11
CA GLY A 131 5.35 8.95 1.10
C GLY A 131 6.02 8.39 2.34
N PRO A 132 6.37 9.25 3.31
CA PRO A 132 6.81 8.75 4.60
C PRO A 132 5.78 7.74 5.08
N GLU A 133 6.22 6.51 5.42
CA GLU A 133 5.41 5.63 6.24
C GLU A 133 4.98 6.50 7.40
N THR A 134 3.67 6.77 7.51
CA THR A 134 3.16 7.50 8.66
C THR A 134 3.45 6.59 9.83
N GLU A 135 4.63 6.78 10.45
CA GLU A 135 4.89 6.31 11.79
C GLU A 135 3.66 6.76 12.56
N PRO A 136 2.86 5.84 13.14
CA PRO A 136 1.64 6.23 13.81
C PRO A 136 2.04 7.37 14.71
N GLU A 137 1.42 8.55 14.52
CA GLU A 137 1.67 9.72 15.35
C GLU A 137 1.69 9.17 16.78
N PRO A 138 2.83 9.20 17.49
CA PRO A 138 3.04 8.37 18.67
C PRO A 138 1.82 8.59 19.53
N GLU A 139 0.99 7.55 19.72
CA GLU A 139 -0.27 7.71 20.43
C GLU A 139 0.08 8.45 21.69
N VAL A 140 -0.39 9.70 21.79
CA VAL A 140 0.14 10.62 22.78
C VAL A 140 -0.13 9.94 24.11
N LEU A 141 0.93 9.43 24.77
CA LEU A 141 0.78 8.65 25.98
C LEU A 141 0.13 9.57 27.01
N SER A 142 -1.18 9.42 27.14
CA SER A 142 -1.96 10.25 28.02
C SER A 142 -1.77 9.71 29.42
N LEU A 143 -1.31 10.58 30.31
CA LEU A 143 -1.22 10.23 31.71
C LEU A 143 -2.64 10.08 32.26
N SER A 144 -2.96 8.88 32.72
CA SER A 144 -4.21 8.60 33.43
C SER A 144 -4.15 9.01 34.90
N GLY A 145 -2.95 9.29 35.43
CA GLY A 145 -2.79 9.83 36.77
C GLY A 145 -1.36 10.24 37.10
N VAL A 146 -1.21 11.28 37.93
CA VAL A 146 0.05 11.71 38.50
C VAL A 146 -0.16 12.00 39.98
N GLU A 147 0.51 11.23 40.84
CA GLU A 147 0.44 11.39 42.29
C GLU A 147 1.83 11.61 42.88
N LEU A 148 1.93 12.57 43.79
CA LEU A 148 3.14 12.85 44.57
C LEU A 148 2.86 12.59 46.04
N ASN A 149 3.66 11.74 46.66
CA ASN A 149 3.55 11.46 48.10
C ASN A 149 4.94 11.36 48.74
N ARG A 150 5.29 12.35 49.57
CA ARG A 150 6.61 12.55 50.19
C ARG A 150 7.76 12.46 49.18
N ASN A 151 8.31 11.26 49.00
CA ASN A 151 9.46 10.92 48.16
C ASN A 151 9.13 9.98 47.00
N ARG A 152 7.85 9.76 46.69
CA ARG A 152 7.40 8.88 45.61
C ARG A 152 6.55 9.67 44.62
N LEU A 153 6.96 9.60 43.36
CA LEU A 153 6.15 9.98 42.20
C LEU A 153 5.54 8.70 41.64
N THR A 154 4.21 8.70 41.50
CA THR A 154 3.46 7.64 40.82
C THR A 154 2.85 8.25 39.56
N ILE A 155 3.17 7.66 38.42
CA ILE A 155 2.63 8.05 37.12
C ILE A 155 1.88 6.83 36.58
N SER A 156 0.67 7.06 36.08
CA SER A 156 -0.17 6.05 35.45
C SER A 156 -0.50 6.50 34.04
N TRP A 157 -0.54 5.57 33.10
CA TRP A 157 -0.96 5.76 31.72
C TRP A 157 -1.66 4.48 31.23
N GLN A 158 -2.42 4.58 30.14
CA GLN A 158 -2.98 3.39 29.50
C GLN A 158 -1.91 2.70 28.66
N THR A 159 -1.94 1.37 28.64
CA THR A 159 -1.05 0.55 27.83
C THR A 159 -1.85 -0.31 26.89
N ASP A 160 -1.36 -0.48 25.67
CA ASP A 160 -1.88 -1.41 24.70
C ASP A 160 -1.33 -2.80 24.96
N LYS A 161 -2.19 -3.79 24.77
CA LYS A 161 -1.83 -5.19 24.93
C LYS A 161 -0.71 -5.56 23.96
N GLY A 162 0.41 -6.05 24.48
CA GLY A 162 1.60 -6.41 23.70
C GLY A 162 2.56 -5.26 23.40
N GLY A 163 2.19 -4.00 23.69
CA GLY A 163 3.08 -2.84 23.60
C GLY A 163 4.19 -2.92 24.65
N SER A 164 5.38 -2.38 24.34
CA SER A 164 6.53 -2.36 25.27
C SER A 164 6.78 -0.95 25.80
N TYR A 165 6.93 -0.82 27.11
CA TYR A 165 6.99 0.46 27.82
C TYR A 165 8.21 0.51 28.75
N GLN A 166 9.02 1.56 28.61
CA GLN A 166 10.19 1.84 29.46
C GLN A 166 10.05 3.25 30.03
N VAL A 167 10.18 3.38 31.35
CA VAL A 167 10.26 4.71 31.99
C VAL A 167 11.71 5.15 31.96
N GLN A 168 11.96 6.40 31.58
CA GLN A 168 13.28 7.01 31.63
C GLN A 168 13.22 8.32 32.39
N ARG A 169 14.35 8.70 33.03
CA ARG A 169 14.53 10.02 33.65
C ARG A 169 15.74 10.72 33.08
N SER A 170 15.68 12.04 33.06
CA SER A 170 16.80 12.90 32.73
C SER A 170 16.88 14.07 33.70
N THR A 171 18.08 14.54 33.97
CA THR A 171 18.34 15.76 34.76
C THR A 171 18.72 16.95 33.88
N ASP A 172 19.04 16.73 32.62
CA ASP A 172 19.54 17.74 31.66
C ASP A 172 18.70 17.83 30.38
N LEU A 173 17.68 16.97 30.25
CA LEU A 173 16.82 16.79 29.06
C LEU A 173 17.58 16.32 27.80
N GLN A 174 18.83 15.91 27.94
CA GLN A 174 19.69 15.47 26.83
C GLN A 174 20.12 14.01 27.03
N SER A 175 20.41 13.62 28.27
CA SER A 175 20.84 12.30 28.67
C SER A 175 19.74 11.62 29.47
N TRP A 176 19.24 10.48 28.99
CA TRP A 176 18.16 9.74 29.62
C TRP A 176 18.68 8.42 30.20
N THR A 177 18.19 8.05 31.38
CA THR A 177 18.50 6.76 32.03
C THR A 177 17.23 6.01 32.35
N ASP A 178 17.26 4.69 32.14
CA ASP A 178 16.15 3.80 32.44
C ASP A 178 15.83 3.77 33.95
N VAL A 179 14.54 3.87 34.26
CA VAL A 179 13.98 3.76 35.60
C VAL A 179 13.16 2.48 35.66
N GLY A 180 13.75 1.43 36.22
CA GLY A 180 13.12 0.11 36.28
C GLY A 180 13.20 -0.65 34.95
N SER A 181 12.56 -1.82 34.92
CA SER A 181 12.59 -2.73 33.76
C SER A 181 11.54 -2.37 32.70
N LEU A 182 11.84 -2.71 31.45
CA LEU A 182 10.89 -2.74 30.34
C LEU A 182 9.67 -3.61 30.73
N ARG A 183 8.47 -3.12 30.42
CA ARG A 183 7.21 -3.83 30.70
C ARG A 183 6.38 -3.97 29.44
N THR A 184 5.66 -5.07 29.34
CA THR A 184 4.69 -5.29 28.27
C THR A 184 3.29 -4.96 28.79
N GLY A 185 2.50 -4.22 28.01
CA GLY A 185 1.10 -3.94 28.31
C GLY A 185 0.26 -5.23 28.26
N ASN A 186 -0.67 -5.37 29.21
CA ASN A 186 -1.53 -6.55 29.35
C ASN A 186 -2.94 -6.28 28.83
#